data_AF-A0AAD7FVV3-F1
#
_entry.id   AF-A0AAD7FVV3-F1
#
_cell.length_a   1.000
_cell.length_b   1.000
_cell.length_c   1.000
_cell.angle_alpha   90.00
_cell.angle_beta   90.00
_cell.angle_gamma   90.00
#
_symmetry.space_group_name_H-M   'P 1'
#
loop_
_entity.id
_entity.type
_entity.pdbx_description
1 polymer ?
#
loop_
_entity_poly.entity_id
_entity_poly.type
_entity_poly.pdbx_seq_one_letter_code
_entity_poly.pdbx_strand_id
1 'polypeptide(L)'
;LLEENPNVMATCARQHAHLLQSLEVLKRILSPVRRLPNELLVEIFTVMVRDGFDKKHFEHPWVPSRVCRRWSAVALGTPSLWSFIPLDLNVLGFAPGAVALTKLQHERSRNSPLSVRIVA
;
A
#
# COMPACT_ATOMS: atom_id res chain seq x y z
N LEU A 1 -3.62 38.57 42.38
CA LEU A 1 -2.67 37.45 42.56
C LEU A 1 -3.43 36.17 42.26
N LEU A 2 -3.59 35.86 40.97
CA LEU A 2 -4.13 34.58 40.54
C LEU A 2 -2.97 33.61 40.60
N GLU A 3 -2.92 32.81 41.67
CA GLU A 3 -1.97 31.71 41.73
C GLU A 3 -2.27 30.77 40.57
N GLU A 4 -1.40 30.76 39.57
CA GLU A 4 -1.38 29.74 38.53
C GLU A 4 -1.10 28.40 39.22
N ASN A 5 -2.17 27.72 39.60
CA ASN A 5 -2.11 26.46 40.31
C ASN A 5 -1.57 25.39 39.34
N PRO A 6 -0.30 24.95 39.48
CA PRO A 6 0.38 24.13 38.48
C PRO A 6 -0.30 22.78 38.28
N ASN A 7 -1.08 22.33 39.27
CA ASN A 7 -1.86 21.11 39.20
C ASN A 7 -3.05 21.20 38.22
N VAL A 8 -3.64 22.38 38.04
CA VAL A 8 -4.75 22.61 37.09
C VAL A 8 -4.23 22.57 35.66
N MET A 9 -3.10 23.21 35.39
CA MET A 9 -2.44 23.17 34.07
C MET A 9 -1.96 21.76 33.73
N ALA A 10 -1.36 21.04 34.68
CA ALA A 10 -0.97 19.64 34.48
C ALA A 10 -2.16 18.73 34.21
N THR A 11 -3.31 18.97 34.85
CA THR A 11 -4.52 18.16 34.64
C THR A 11 -5.18 18.44 33.29
N CYS A 12 -5.28 19.72 32.91
CA CYS A 12 -5.75 20.14 31.59
C CYS A 12 -4.88 19.57 30.46
N ALA A 13 -3.55 19.62 30.61
CA ALA A 13 -2.62 19.06 29.63
C ALA A 13 -2.78 17.53 29.49
N ARG A 14 -2.96 16.80 30.60
CA ARG A 14 -3.23 15.36 30.58
C ARG A 14 -4.55 15.02 29.89
N GLN A 15 -5.62 15.76 30.18
CA GLN A 15 -6.92 15.56 29.54
C GLN A 15 -6.86 15.86 28.05
N HIS A 16 -6.17 16.93 27.66
CA HIS A 16 -5.95 17.27 26.26
C HIS A 16 -5.16 16.18 25.52
N ALA A 17 -4.08 15.66 26.12
CA ALA A 17 -3.32 14.55 25.55
C ALA A 17 -4.17 13.28 25.38
N HIS A 18 -5.01 12.95 26.38
CA HIS A 18 -5.91 11.81 26.31
C HIS A 18 -6.98 11.95 25.20
N LEU A 19 -7.53 13.15 25.00
CA LEU A 19 -8.46 13.44 23.92
C LEU A 19 -7.79 13.30 22.54
N LEU A 20 -6.57 13.82 22.38
CA LEU A 20 -5.80 13.67 21.14
C LEU A 20 -5.48 12.20 20.83
N GLN A 21 -5.08 11.42 21.84
CA GLN A 21 -4.88 9.97 21.71
C GLN A 21 -6.15 9.27 21.21
N SER A 22 -7.29 9.62 21.80
CA SER A 22 -8.61 9.06 21.44
C SER A 22 -9.00 9.41 20.01
N LEU A 23 -8.77 10.67 19.58
CA LEU A 23 -9.00 11.10 18.20
C LEU A 23 -8.10 10.35 17.21
N GLU A 24 -6.85 10.09 17.54
CA GLU A 24 -5.95 9.35 16.66
C GLU A 24 -6.38 7.89 16.49
N VAL A 25 -6.84 7.25 17.57
CA VAL A 25 -7.43 5.91 17.50
C VAL A 25 -8.67 5.92 16.61
N LEU A 26 -9.57 6.88 16.79
CA LEU A 26 -10.77 7.01 15.96
C LEU A 26 -10.42 7.27 14.50
N LYS A 27 -9.45 8.13 14.19
CA LYS A 27 -8.97 8.35 12.81
C LYS A 27 -8.44 7.07 12.17
N ARG A 28 -7.72 6.23 12.92
CA ARG A 28 -7.23 4.93 12.43
C ARG A 28 -8.38 3.95 12.17
N ILE A 29 -9.38 3.90 13.04
CA ILE A 29 -10.56 3.03 12.88
C ILE A 29 -11.43 3.50 11.71
N LEU A 30 -11.68 4.81 11.64
CA LEU A 30 -12.50 5.47 10.61
C LEU A 30 -11.71 5.74 9.32
N SER A 31 -10.46 5.25 9.23
CA SER A 31 -9.63 5.39 8.04
C SER A 31 -10.42 4.93 6.81
N PRO A 32 -10.61 5.80 5.80
CA PRO A 32 -11.42 5.50 4.62
C PRO A 32 -11.03 4.17 3.96
N VAL A 33 -9.73 3.87 3.90
CA VAL A 33 -9.17 2.63 3.33
C VAL A 33 -9.75 1.36 3.98
N ARG A 34 -10.10 1.37 5.26
CA ARG A 34 -10.69 0.21 5.94
C ARG A 34 -12.15 0.00 5.59
N ARG A 35 -12.85 1.06 5.15
CA ARG A 35 -14.26 1.05 4.77
C ARG A 35 -14.48 0.81 3.28
N LEU A 36 -13.45 0.95 2.46
CA LEU A 36 -13.53 0.62 1.04
C LEU A 36 -13.90 -0.86 0.87
N PRO A 37 -14.81 -1.22 -0.04
CA PRO A 37 -15.02 -2.60 -0.49
C PRO A 37 -13.76 -3.17 -1.17
N ASN A 38 -13.70 -4.50 -1.34
CA ASN A 38 -12.54 -5.14 -1.95
C ASN A 38 -12.43 -4.80 -3.45
N GLU A 39 -13.55 -4.56 -4.11
CA GLU A 39 -13.65 -4.22 -5.53
C GLU A 39 -12.94 -2.88 -5.80
N LEU A 40 -13.16 -1.88 -4.95
CA LEU A 40 -12.49 -0.59 -5.07
C LEU A 40 -11.00 -0.68 -4.76
N LEU A 41 -10.60 -1.58 -3.83
CA LEU A 41 -9.17 -1.84 -3.61
C LEU A 41 -8.52 -2.45 -4.85
N VAL A 42 -9.19 -3.41 -5.51
CA VAL A 42 -8.71 -4.00 -6.76
C VAL A 42 -8.57 -2.94 -7.86
N GLU A 43 -9.53 -2.03 -7.98
CA GLU A 43 -9.49 -0.95 -8.96
C GLU A 43 -8.31 0.00 -8.71
N ILE A 44 -8.11 0.42 -7.45
CA ILE A 44 -6.95 1.22 -7.05
C ILE A 44 -5.64 0.48 -7.38
N PHE A 45 -5.54 -0.81 -7.04
CA PHE A 45 -4.35 -1.60 -7.32
C PHE A 45 -4.11 -1.76 -8.82
N THR A 46 -5.17 -1.85 -9.62
CA THR A 46 -5.08 -1.94 -11.08
C THR A 46 -4.48 -0.68 -11.67
N VAL A 47 -4.94 0.50 -11.22
CA VAL A 47 -4.36 1.80 -11.61
C VAL A 47 -2.90 1.88 -11.17
N MET A 48 -2.61 1.51 -9.91
CA MET A 48 -1.24 1.49 -9.40
C MET A 48 -0.32 0.63 -10.27
N VAL A 49 -0.74 -0.58 -10.66
CA VAL A 49 0.08 -1.51 -11.44
C VAL A 49 0.26 -1.06 -12.89
N ARG A 50 -0.79 -0.53 -13.54
CA ARG A 50 -0.77 -0.20 -14.98
C ARG A 50 -0.13 1.15 -15.30
N ASP A 51 -0.42 2.14 -14.48
CA ASP A 51 -0.12 3.55 -14.78
C ASP A 51 1.10 4.07 -14.03
N GLY A 52 1.55 3.32 -13.02
CA GLY A 52 2.83 3.48 -12.37
C GLY A 52 3.11 4.90 -11.87
N PHE A 53 2.77 5.20 -10.60
CA PHE A 53 3.02 6.52 -10.00
C PHE A 53 4.46 7.01 -10.11
N ASP A 54 5.43 6.12 -10.30
CA ASP A 54 6.78 6.48 -10.72
C ASP A 54 7.38 5.35 -11.56
N LYS A 55 7.62 5.60 -12.86
CA LYS A 55 8.11 4.59 -13.84
C LYS A 55 9.46 3.95 -13.45
N LYS A 56 10.11 4.46 -12.41
CA LYS A 56 11.42 4.04 -11.93
C LYS A 56 11.38 2.87 -10.95
N HIS A 57 10.21 2.45 -10.47
CA HIS A 57 10.13 1.48 -9.38
C HIS A 57 9.47 0.19 -9.84
N PHE A 58 10.27 -0.87 -9.97
CA PHE A 58 9.89 -2.26 -10.25
C PHE A 58 8.95 -2.89 -9.19
N GLU A 59 8.47 -2.11 -8.23
CA GLU A 59 7.70 -2.57 -7.07
C GLU A 59 6.18 -2.68 -7.33
N HIS A 60 5.72 -2.35 -8.53
CA HIS A 60 4.32 -1.98 -8.78
C HIS A 60 3.23 -2.99 -8.35
N PRO A 61 3.31 -4.30 -8.63
CA PRO A 61 2.33 -5.27 -8.10
C PRO A 61 2.63 -5.71 -6.67
N TRP A 62 3.84 -5.45 -6.17
CA TRP A 62 4.31 -5.92 -4.88
C TRP A 62 3.89 -5.00 -3.73
N VAL A 63 3.80 -3.69 -3.98
CA VAL A 63 3.41 -2.71 -2.94
C VAL A 63 2.09 -3.07 -2.28
N PRO A 64 0.97 -3.30 -3.00
CA PRO A 64 -0.29 -3.66 -2.38
C PRO A 64 -0.19 -4.93 -1.51
N SER A 65 0.65 -5.89 -1.92
CA SER A 65 0.83 -7.14 -1.19
C SER A 65 1.53 -7.00 0.17
N ARG A 66 2.20 -5.86 0.42
CA ARG A 66 3.04 -5.60 1.60
C ARG A 66 2.45 -4.61 2.62
N VAL A 67 1.37 -3.90 2.30
CA VAL A 67 0.83 -2.82 3.15
C VAL A 67 0.17 -3.36 4.43
N CYS A 68 -0.81 -4.25 4.31
CA CYS A 68 -1.47 -4.88 5.45
C CYS A 68 -2.05 -6.24 5.06
N ARG A 69 -2.48 -7.05 6.04
CA ARG A 69 -3.05 -8.40 5.78
C ARG A 69 -4.23 -8.37 4.80
N ARG A 70 -5.10 -7.37 4.91
CA ARG A 70 -6.27 -7.23 4.02
C ARG A 70 -5.84 -6.93 2.58
N TRP A 71 -4.93 -5.98 2.39
CA TRP A 71 -4.43 -5.65 1.05
C TRP A 71 -3.65 -6.80 0.44
N SER A 72 -2.87 -7.53 1.25
CA SER A 72 -2.18 -8.75 0.84
C SER A 72 -3.15 -9.82 0.34
N ALA A 73 -4.21 -10.10 1.11
CA ALA A 73 -5.23 -11.06 0.71
C ALA A 73 -5.94 -10.67 -0.60
N VAL A 74 -6.32 -9.40 -0.74
CA VAL A 74 -6.98 -8.88 -1.96
C VAL A 74 -6.03 -8.94 -3.16
N ALA A 75 -4.78 -8.50 -3.01
CA ALA A 75 -3.80 -8.49 -4.08
C ALA A 75 -3.47 -9.92 -4.56
N LEU A 76 -3.14 -10.83 -3.65
CA LEU A 76 -2.83 -12.24 -3.99
C LEU A 76 -4.06 -12.99 -4.52
N GLY A 77 -5.25 -12.64 -4.05
CA GLY A 77 -6.52 -13.20 -4.51
C GLY A 77 -6.94 -12.78 -5.91
N THR A 78 -6.29 -11.76 -6.49
CA THR A 78 -6.67 -11.15 -7.77
C THR A 78 -5.57 -11.38 -8.84
N PRO A 79 -5.66 -12.45 -9.65
CA PRO A 79 -4.59 -12.81 -10.60
C PRO A 79 -4.30 -11.74 -11.65
N SER A 80 -5.32 -10.99 -12.08
CA SER A 80 -5.19 -9.95 -13.11
C SER A 80 -4.22 -8.84 -12.71
N LEU A 81 -4.03 -8.59 -11.42
CA LEU A 81 -3.02 -7.63 -10.93
C LEU A 81 -1.58 -8.08 -11.19
N TRP A 82 -1.36 -9.39 -11.29
CA TRP A 82 -0.03 -9.98 -11.51
C TRP A 82 0.26 -10.21 -13.00
N SER A 83 -0.76 -10.12 -13.86
CA SER A 83 -0.62 -10.31 -15.30
C SER A 83 0.15 -9.22 -16.03
N PHE A 84 0.32 -8.04 -15.43
CA PHE A 84 1.03 -6.93 -16.05
C PHE A 84 2.50 -6.90 -15.62
N ILE A 85 3.39 -7.33 -16.52
CA ILE A 85 4.83 -7.45 -16.24
C ILE A 85 5.58 -6.31 -16.94
N PRO A 86 5.97 -5.24 -16.23
CA PRO A 86 6.87 -4.24 -16.76
C PRO A 86 8.28 -4.82 -16.82
N LEU A 87 8.87 -4.86 -18.01
CA LEU A 87 10.27 -5.21 -18.22
C LEU A 87 11.03 -3.93 -18.56
N ASP A 88 11.63 -3.30 -17.56
CA ASP A 88 12.58 -2.20 -17.80
C ASP A 88 13.97 -2.81 -18.07
N LEU A 89 14.38 -2.78 -19.34
CA LEU A 89 15.62 -3.39 -19.80
C LEU A 89 16.87 -2.69 -19.24
N ASN A 90 16.77 -1.41 -18.86
CA ASN A 90 17.86 -0.69 -18.21
C ASN A 90 18.06 -1.16 -16.78
N VAL A 91 17.00 -1.59 -16.08
CA VAL A 91 17.08 -2.06 -14.69
C VAL A 91 17.30 -3.57 -14.60
N LEU A 92 16.72 -4.36 -15.51
CA LEU A 92 16.92 -5.82 -15.57
C LEU A 92 18.38 -6.22 -15.79
N GLY A 93 19.17 -5.38 -16.47
CA GLY A 93 20.61 -5.60 -16.64
C GLY A 93 21.43 -5.51 -15.35
N PHE A 94 20.91 -4.85 -14.29
CA PHE A 94 21.68 -4.55 -13.08
C PHE A 94 21.03 -5.00 -11.77
N ALA A 95 19.76 -5.44 -11.76
CA ALA A 95 19.04 -5.79 -10.54
C ALA A 95 19.12 -7.29 -10.18
N PRO A 96 19.81 -7.68 -9.09
CA PRO A 96 19.79 -9.05 -8.61
C PRO A 96 18.37 -9.49 -8.25
N GLY A 97 17.96 -10.67 -8.71
CA GLY A 97 16.65 -11.24 -8.38
C GLY A 97 15.47 -10.79 -9.25
N ALA A 98 15.69 -9.94 -10.25
CA ALA A 98 14.61 -9.51 -11.16
C ALA A 98 13.94 -10.70 -11.88
N VAL A 99 14.74 -11.66 -12.35
CA VAL A 99 14.22 -12.92 -12.95
C VAL A 99 13.36 -13.70 -11.97
N ALA A 100 13.74 -13.75 -10.69
CA ALA A 100 12.97 -14.46 -9.66
C ALA A 100 11.64 -13.76 -9.37
N LEU A 101 11.63 -12.42 -9.31
CA LEU A 101 10.41 -11.65 -9.15
C LEU A 101 9.48 -11.78 -10.36
N THR A 102 10.02 -11.72 -11.58
CA THR A 102 9.23 -11.94 -12.81
C THR A 102 8.60 -13.33 -12.83
N LYS A 103 9.36 -14.37 -12.44
CA LYS A 103 8.83 -15.75 -12.30
C LYS A 103 7.71 -15.82 -11.27
N LEU A 104 7.92 -15.27 -10.08
CA LEU A 104 6.90 -15.28 -9.03
C LEU A 104 5.65 -14.48 -9.42
N GLN A 105 5.81 -13.38 -10.15
CA GLN A 105 4.70 -12.63 -10.69
C GLN A 105 3.92 -13.44 -11.73
N HIS A 106 4.61 -14.13 -12.63
CA HIS A 106 4.00 -15.05 -13.58
C HIS A 106 3.19 -16.14 -12.87
N GLU A 107 3.76 -16.80 -11.85
CA GLU A 107 3.06 -17.82 -11.05
C GLU A 107 1.75 -17.27 -10.43
N ARG A 108 1.80 -16.03 -9.90
CA ARG A 108 0.64 -15.38 -9.27
C ARG A 108 -0.45 -14.96 -10.27
N SER A 109 -0.07 -14.71 -11.53
CA SER A 109 -1.02 -14.40 -12.60
C SER A 109 -1.90 -15.61 -12.98
N ARG A 110 -1.50 -16.83 -12.58
CA ARG A 110 -2.22 -18.08 -12.85
C ARG A 110 -2.61 -18.17 -14.34
N ASN A 111 -3.90 -18.22 -14.64
CA ASN A 111 -4.44 -18.37 -15.99
C ASN A 111 -4.86 -17.04 -16.63
N SER A 112 -4.53 -15.90 -16.00
CA SER A 112 -4.90 -14.58 -16.51
C SER A 112 -3.95 -14.16 -17.66
N PRO A 113 -4.47 -13.60 -18.77
CA PRO A 113 -3.66 -13.26 -19.94
C PRO A 113 -2.56 -12.26 -19.59
N LEU A 114 -1.32 -12.61 -19.91
CA LEU A 114 -0.15 -11.80 -19.60
C LEU A 114 -0.05 -10.59 -20.54
N SER A 115 0.20 -9.42 -19.96
CA SER A 115 0.51 -8.19 -20.68
C SER A 115 1.93 -7.78 -20.33
N VAL A 116 2.85 -7.90 -21.29
CA VAL A 116 4.25 -7.53 -21.11
C VAL A 116 4.48 -6.16 -21.74
N ARG A 117 5.01 -5.22 -20.95
CA ARG A 117 5.40 -3.89 -21.45
C ARG A 117 6.90 -3.76 -21.33
N ILE A 118 7.57 -3.61 -22.47
CA ILE A 118 9.00 -3.30 -22.52
C ILE A 118 9.15 -1.79 -22.33
N VAL A 119 9.93 -1.40 -21.31
CA VAL A 119 10.31 0.00 -21.06
C VAL A 119 11.81 0.09 -21.33
N ALA A 120 12.21 1.07 -22.14
CA ALA A 120 13.58 1.33 -22.56
C ALA A 120 13.93 2.79 -22.26
#